data_AF-A0A2D8XAL1-F1
#
_entry.id   AF-A0A2D8XAL1-F1
#
_cell.length_a   1.000
_cell.length_b   1.000
_cell.length_c   1.000
_cell.angle_alpha   90.00
_cell.angle_beta   90.00
_cell.angle_gamma   90.00
#
_symmetry.space_group_name_H-M   'P 1'
#
loop_
_entity.id
_entity.type
_entity.pdbx_description
1 polymer ?
#
loop_
_entity_poly.entity_id
_entity_poly.type
_entity_poly.pdbx_seq_one_letter_code
_entity_poly.pdbx_strand_id
1 'polypeptide(L)'
;MLNLTINKKDYSIPNEWSEMTLEYYCGIYQIIKKYQRSDEQDKEDEGKDLTKFFFVQETKMYRELFVYMTKIDDETMAKVPINDVEAVIGCLDDIMKDYEPKGITHFEFNNDIYYFPMDFLRTGTFGEYIESSQLEMNTQYLKNGRFDILPEQMAILCKKVDEEVDLDNIDEKAELFNQLTMDVVWEFSFFLNKRTAVSVSLIQTFLGEELTI
;
A
#
# COMPACT_ATOMS: atom_id res chain seq x y z
N MET A 1 -1.64 13.39 12.16
CA MET A 1 -2.65 12.59 12.85
C MET A 1 -3.88 13.42 13.07
N LEU A 2 -5.05 12.93 12.68
CA LEU A 2 -6.33 13.54 13.00
C LEU A 2 -6.73 13.14 14.43
N ASN A 3 -6.90 14.13 15.30
CA ASN A 3 -7.39 13.90 16.67
C ASN A 3 -8.88 14.24 16.75
N LEU A 4 -9.67 13.31 17.26
CA LEU A 4 -11.11 13.43 17.39
C LEU A 4 -11.56 13.01 18.78
N THR A 5 -12.52 13.73 19.35
CA THR A 5 -13.12 13.37 20.64
C THR A 5 -14.51 12.79 20.41
N ILE A 6 -14.63 11.47 20.46
CA ILE A 6 -15.91 10.77 20.34
C ILE A 6 -16.35 10.33 21.73
N ASN A 7 -17.53 10.77 22.18
CA ASN A 7 -18.08 10.41 23.50
C ASN A 7 -17.11 10.63 24.68
N LYS A 8 -16.37 11.75 24.67
CA LYS A 8 -15.36 12.13 25.69
C LYS A 8 -14.14 11.21 25.75
N LYS A 9 -13.90 10.41 24.71
CA LYS A 9 -12.66 9.68 24.48
C LYS A 9 -11.96 10.27 23.27
N ASP A 10 -10.65 10.45 23.38
CA ASP A 10 -9.83 10.95 22.29
C ASP A 10 -9.32 9.79 21.45
N TYR A 11 -9.42 9.93 20.14
CA TYR A 11 -8.97 9.00 19.13
C TYR A 11 -7.98 9.72 18.23
N SER A 12 -6.90 9.02 17.89
CA SER A 12 -5.89 9.52 16.96
C SER A 12 -5.88 8.62 15.75
N ILE A 13 -6.14 9.21 14.59
CA ILE A 13 -6.29 8.49 13.32
C ILE A 13 -5.16 8.94 12.40
N PRO A 14 -4.38 7.99 11.85
CA PRO A 14 -3.40 8.30 10.81
C PRO A 14 -4.08 8.96 9.62
N ASN A 15 -3.60 10.15 9.23
CA ASN A 15 -4.10 10.88 8.06
C ASN A 15 -2.99 11.24 7.07
N GLU A 16 -1.76 10.79 7.33
CA GLU A 16 -0.60 10.96 6.45
C GLU A 16 0.08 9.61 6.23
N TRP A 17 0.78 9.48 5.11
CA TRP A 17 1.48 8.25 4.74
C TRP A 17 2.56 7.82 5.74
N SER A 18 3.25 8.78 6.35
CA SER A 18 4.27 8.55 7.39
C SER A 18 3.70 8.14 8.75
N GLU A 19 2.37 8.18 8.92
CA GLU A 19 1.71 7.83 10.17
C GLU A 19 0.94 6.50 10.06
N MET A 20 0.79 6.00 8.83
CA MET A 20 -0.04 4.85 8.50
C MET A 20 0.83 3.64 8.22
N THR A 21 0.66 2.57 8.98
CA THR A 21 1.34 1.31 8.66
C THR A 21 0.72 0.64 7.43
N LEU A 22 1.51 -0.19 6.76
CA LEU A 22 1.06 -0.99 5.62
C LEU A 22 -0.10 -1.91 6.00
N GLU A 23 -0.04 -2.58 7.15
CA GLU A 23 -1.14 -3.40 7.66
C GLU A 23 -2.43 -2.56 7.80
N TYR A 24 -2.32 -1.37 8.38
CA TYR A 24 -3.46 -0.48 8.56
C TYR A 24 -4.08 -0.09 7.21
N TYR A 25 -3.25 0.31 6.25
CA TYR A 25 -3.69 0.67 4.90
C TYR A 25 -4.33 -0.51 4.15
N CYS A 26 -3.72 -1.70 4.21
CA CYS A 26 -4.26 -2.91 3.61
C CYS A 26 -5.66 -3.23 4.14
N GLY A 27 -5.93 -3.05 5.44
CA GLY A 27 -7.26 -3.24 5.99
C GLY A 27 -8.29 -2.21 5.50
N ILE A 28 -7.90 -0.93 5.32
CA ILE A 28 -8.75 0.08 4.65
C ILE A 28 -9.07 -0.38 3.22
N TYR A 29 -8.05 -0.76 2.47
CA TYR A 29 -8.19 -1.15 1.08
C TYR A 29 -9.09 -2.39 0.92
N GLN A 30 -8.97 -3.39 1.80
CA GLN A 30 -9.82 -4.56 1.81
C GLN A 30 -11.30 -4.22 2.02
N ILE A 31 -11.60 -3.26 2.91
CA ILE A 31 -12.97 -2.77 3.13
C ILE A 31 -13.47 -2.09 1.85
N ILE A 32 -12.71 -1.16 1.27
CA ILE A 32 -13.11 -0.47 0.02
C ILE A 32 -13.38 -1.49 -1.10
N LYS A 33 -12.47 -2.44 -1.29
CA LYS A 33 -12.57 -3.47 -2.32
C LYS A 33 -13.80 -4.37 -2.16
N LYS A 34 -14.24 -4.66 -0.93
CA LYS A 34 -15.46 -5.44 -0.65
C LYS A 34 -16.72 -4.76 -1.20
N TYR A 35 -16.73 -3.43 -1.32
CA TYR A 35 -17.85 -2.65 -1.83
C TYR A 35 -17.66 -2.18 -3.29
N GLN A 36 -16.48 -2.37 -3.86
CA GLN A 36 -16.25 -2.15 -5.29
C GLN A 36 -17.03 -3.17 -6.12
N ARG A 37 -17.59 -2.69 -7.23
CA ARG A 37 -18.30 -3.52 -8.19
C ARG A 37 -17.36 -4.00 -9.27
N SER A 38 -17.65 -5.17 -9.81
CA SER A 38 -16.97 -5.69 -10.99
C SER A 38 -17.61 -5.16 -12.28
N ASP A 39 -16.82 -5.11 -13.36
CA ASP A 39 -17.29 -4.71 -14.69
C ASP A 39 -18.50 -5.54 -15.18
N GLU A 40 -18.59 -6.80 -14.76
CA GLU A 40 -19.70 -7.70 -15.11
C GLU A 40 -20.99 -7.26 -14.42
N GLN A 41 -20.91 -6.95 -13.12
CA GLN A 41 -22.03 -6.44 -12.35
C GLN A 41 -22.49 -5.08 -12.88
N ASP A 42 -21.58 -4.22 -13.33
CA ASP A 42 -21.93 -2.91 -13.88
C ASP A 42 -22.66 -3.02 -15.23
N LYS A 43 -22.28 -3.98 -16.07
CA LYS A 43 -23.00 -4.29 -17.31
C LYS A 43 -24.38 -4.88 -17.07
N GLU A 44 -24.54 -5.76 -16.07
CA GLU A 44 -25.84 -6.35 -15.73
C GLU A 44 -26.84 -5.32 -15.19
N ASP A 45 -26.34 -4.24 -14.63
CA ASP A 45 -27.10 -3.18 -13.98
C ASP A 45 -27.35 -1.97 -14.88
N GLU A 46 -26.88 -2.03 -16.13
CA GLU A 46 -27.08 -1.00 -17.14
C GLU A 46 -28.58 -0.74 -17.36
N GLY A 47 -29.00 0.52 -17.15
CA GLY A 47 -30.40 0.95 -17.28
C GLY A 47 -31.29 0.72 -16.05
N LYS A 48 -30.77 0.18 -14.94
CA LYS A 48 -31.52 0.07 -13.67
C LYS A 48 -31.35 1.32 -12.79
N ASP A 49 -32.42 1.73 -12.11
CA ASP A 49 -32.29 2.71 -11.02
C ASP A 49 -31.77 2.03 -9.76
N LEU A 50 -30.49 2.28 -9.48
CA LEU A 50 -29.77 1.71 -8.35
C LEU A 50 -29.37 2.76 -7.33
N THR A 51 -29.93 3.97 -7.42
CA THR A 51 -29.60 5.10 -6.53
C THR A 51 -29.71 4.67 -5.06
N LYS A 52 -30.81 4.01 -4.70
CA LYS A 52 -31.03 3.50 -3.33
C LYS A 52 -30.05 2.38 -2.97
N PHE A 53 -29.71 1.51 -3.92
CA PHE A 53 -28.75 0.42 -3.68
C PHE A 53 -27.36 1.00 -3.38
N PHE A 54 -26.86 1.91 -4.22
CA PHE A 54 -25.56 2.56 -4.05
C PHE A 54 -25.49 3.30 -2.72
N PHE A 55 -26.49 4.11 -2.38
CA PHE A 55 -26.57 4.81 -1.10
C PHE A 55 -26.46 3.85 0.10
N VAL A 56 -27.15 2.70 0.04
CA VAL A 56 -27.08 1.69 1.12
C VAL A 56 -25.69 1.04 1.21
N GLN A 57 -25.03 0.76 0.08
CA GLN A 57 -23.69 0.17 0.08
C GLN A 57 -22.64 1.16 0.59
N GLU A 58 -22.69 2.40 0.12
CA GLU A 58 -21.81 3.48 0.56
C GLU A 58 -21.93 3.73 2.07
N THR A 59 -23.16 3.81 2.59
CA THR A 59 -23.40 3.96 4.04
C THR A 59 -22.80 2.81 4.85
N LYS A 60 -22.91 1.57 4.34
CA LYS A 60 -22.31 0.39 5.00
C LYS A 60 -20.79 0.45 4.96
N MET A 61 -20.21 0.82 3.82
CA MET A 61 -18.77 0.98 3.65
C MET A 61 -18.22 2.04 4.61
N TYR A 62 -18.82 3.22 4.67
CA TYR A 62 -18.40 4.29 5.58
C TYR A 62 -18.50 3.87 7.04
N ARG A 63 -19.54 3.12 7.42
CA ARG A 63 -19.64 2.56 8.77
C ARG A 63 -18.49 1.59 9.08
N GLU A 64 -18.20 0.65 8.18
CA GLU A 64 -17.12 -0.32 8.36
C GLU A 64 -15.74 0.36 8.42
N LEU A 65 -15.48 1.33 7.54
CA LEU A 65 -14.26 2.14 7.54
C LEU A 65 -14.10 2.91 8.84
N PHE A 66 -15.15 3.62 9.28
CA PHE A 66 -15.11 4.40 10.50
C PHE A 66 -14.79 3.52 11.72
N VAL A 67 -15.50 2.39 11.86
CA VAL A 67 -15.26 1.42 12.94
C VAL A 67 -13.84 0.85 12.85
N TYR A 68 -13.35 0.55 11.66
CA TYR A 68 -11.99 0.04 11.47
C TYR A 68 -10.91 1.06 11.87
N MET A 69 -11.09 2.35 11.51
CA MET A 69 -10.13 3.42 11.75
C MET A 69 -10.13 3.91 13.20
N THR A 70 -11.30 3.89 13.86
CA THR A 70 -11.45 4.38 15.24
C THR A 70 -11.42 3.26 16.28
N LYS A 71 -11.58 2.00 15.86
CA LYS A 71 -11.69 0.80 16.72
C LYS A 71 -12.83 0.89 17.77
N ILE A 72 -13.86 1.70 17.53
CA ILE A 72 -15.03 1.76 18.41
C ILE A 72 -15.97 0.58 18.17
N ASP A 73 -16.80 0.27 19.17
CA ASP A 73 -17.85 -0.73 19.02
C ASP A 73 -19.10 -0.18 18.32
N ASP A 74 -19.95 -1.10 17.86
CA ASP A 74 -21.19 -0.80 17.14
C ASP A 74 -22.21 0.01 17.97
N GLU A 75 -22.23 -0.14 19.30
CA GLU A 75 -23.14 0.62 20.16
C GLU A 75 -22.69 2.08 20.31
N THR A 76 -21.38 2.30 20.36
CA THR A 76 -20.75 3.62 20.34
C THR A 76 -20.99 4.29 18.99
N MET A 77 -20.86 3.55 17.88
CA MET A 77 -21.06 4.05 16.52
C MET A 77 -22.45 4.67 16.31
N ALA A 78 -23.50 4.05 16.87
CA ALA A 78 -24.88 4.55 16.76
C ALA A 78 -25.10 5.95 17.39
N LYS A 79 -24.16 6.43 18.20
CA LYS A 79 -24.23 7.70 18.93
C LYS A 79 -23.26 8.75 18.37
N VAL A 80 -22.47 8.41 17.36
CA VAL A 80 -21.46 9.31 16.78
C VAL A 80 -22.15 10.40 15.93
N PRO A 81 -21.83 11.69 16.14
CA PRO A 81 -22.27 12.76 15.26
C PRO A 81 -21.81 12.55 13.82
N ILE A 82 -22.67 12.86 12.84
CA ILE A 82 -22.34 12.69 11.42
C ILE A 82 -21.10 13.49 10.99
N ASN A 83 -20.90 14.68 11.56
CA ASN A 83 -19.73 15.52 11.28
C ASN A 83 -18.41 14.82 11.67
N ASP A 84 -18.40 14.01 12.73
CA ASP A 84 -17.20 13.26 13.12
C ASP A 84 -16.95 12.11 12.13
N VAL A 85 -18.02 11.48 11.64
CA VAL A 85 -17.92 10.46 10.56
C VAL A 85 -17.36 11.08 9.30
N GLU A 86 -17.90 12.23 8.86
CA GLU A 86 -17.41 12.97 7.70
C GLU A 86 -15.94 13.37 7.85
N ALA A 87 -15.50 13.80 9.04
CA ALA A 87 -14.11 14.16 9.28
C ALA A 87 -13.15 12.97 9.13
N VAL A 88 -13.54 11.78 9.63
CA VAL A 88 -12.73 10.56 9.49
C VAL A 88 -12.70 10.08 8.05
N ILE A 89 -13.85 10.06 7.37
CA ILE A 89 -13.92 9.64 5.97
C ILE A 89 -13.15 10.63 5.08
N GLY A 90 -13.20 11.93 5.36
CA GLY A 90 -12.43 12.95 4.64
C GLY A 90 -10.91 12.77 4.72
N CYS A 91 -10.39 12.09 5.76
CA CYS A 91 -8.97 11.72 5.77
C CYS A 91 -8.60 10.74 4.66
N LEU A 92 -9.55 9.91 4.20
CA LEU A 92 -9.31 9.01 3.08
C LEU A 92 -9.07 9.79 1.78
N ASP A 93 -9.70 10.95 1.60
CA ASP A 93 -9.45 11.79 0.41
C ASP A 93 -8.00 12.28 0.38
N ASP A 94 -7.41 12.60 1.53
CA ASP A 94 -6.00 13.00 1.64
C ASP A 94 -5.06 11.81 1.38
N ILE A 95 -5.43 10.62 1.84
CA ILE A 95 -4.72 9.35 1.56
C ILE A 95 -4.91 8.92 0.09
N MET A 96 -5.93 9.40 -0.62
CA MET A 96 -6.12 9.09 -2.04
C MET A 96 -5.36 10.04 -2.97
N LYS A 97 -4.69 11.07 -2.44
CA LYS A 97 -3.79 11.93 -3.23
C LYS A 97 -2.53 11.16 -3.61
N ASP A 98 -2.03 11.43 -4.81
CA ASP A 98 -0.78 10.83 -5.31
C ASP A 98 0.38 11.12 -4.35
N TYR A 99 1.12 10.08 -3.99
CA TYR A 99 2.35 10.21 -3.22
C TYR A 99 3.47 10.77 -4.11
N GLU A 100 4.13 11.84 -3.66
CA GLU A 100 5.32 12.38 -4.32
C GLU A 100 6.59 11.72 -3.78
N PRO A 101 7.38 11.00 -4.61
CA PRO A 101 8.59 10.33 -4.16
C PRO A 101 9.68 11.33 -3.76
N LYS A 102 10.20 11.15 -2.54
CA LYS A 102 11.33 11.87 -1.94
C LYS A 102 12.67 11.29 -2.39
N GLY A 103 12.69 10.06 -2.88
CA GLY A 103 13.89 9.39 -3.39
C GLY A 103 14.78 8.84 -2.27
N ILE A 104 14.17 8.34 -1.18
CA ILE A 104 14.95 7.68 -0.12
C ILE A 104 15.47 6.33 -0.62
N THR A 105 16.46 5.84 0.09
CA THR A 105 17.29 4.71 -0.36
C THR A 105 17.49 3.64 0.70
N HIS A 106 17.00 3.93 1.89
CA HIS A 106 17.09 3.13 3.09
C HIS A 106 16.00 3.61 4.04
N PHE A 107 15.68 2.78 5.02
CA PHE A 107 14.75 3.09 6.10
C PHE A 107 15.26 2.54 7.42
N GLU A 108 14.89 3.19 8.52
CA GLU A 108 15.14 2.69 9.86
C GLU A 108 13.92 1.94 10.36
N PHE A 109 14.13 0.76 10.92
CA PHE A 109 13.06 -0.05 11.51
C PHE A 109 13.62 -0.89 12.65
N ASN A 110 12.97 -0.88 13.82
CA ASN A 110 13.42 -1.59 15.03
C ASN A 110 14.91 -1.33 15.38
N ASN A 111 15.37 -0.08 15.28
CA ASN A 111 16.76 0.34 15.53
C ASN A 111 17.80 -0.20 14.52
N ASP A 112 17.35 -0.82 13.45
CA ASP A 112 18.19 -1.29 12.36
C ASP A 112 17.98 -0.44 11.10
N ILE A 113 19.03 -0.31 10.28
CA ILE A 113 18.95 0.38 8.99
C ILE A 113 18.92 -0.66 7.87
N TYR A 114 17.85 -0.64 7.09
CA TYR A 114 17.67 -1.48 5.92
C TYR A 114 17.85 -0.66 4.66
N TYR A 115 18.61 -1.18 3.70
CA TYR A 115 18.93 -0.50 2.45
C TYR A 115 18.10 -1.08 1.32
N PHE A 116 17.58 -0.23 0.44
CA PHE A 116 17.00 -0.66 -0.82
C PHE A 116 18.10 -1.29 -1.70
N PRO A 117 17.75 -2.20 -2.62
CA PRO A 117 18.73 -3.00 -3.36
C PRO A 117 19.43 -2.19 -4.47
N MET A 118 20.24 -1.20 -4.09
CA MET A 118 20.95 -0.32 -5.03
C MET A 118 22.02 -1.04 -5.87
N ASP A 119 22.73 -2.01 -5.27
CA ASP A 119 23.87 -2.69 -5.88
C ASP A 119 23.56 -4.10 -6.38
N PHE A 120 22.27 -4.45 -6.51
CA PHE A 120 21.81 -5.79 -6.86
C PHE A 120 22.48 -6.35 -8.13
N LEU A 121 22.76 -5.51 -9.13
CA LEU A 121 23.46 -5.90 -10.36
C LEU A 121 24.98 -6.05 -10.22
N ARG A 122 25.61 -5.45 -9.20
CA ARG A 122 27.07 -5.51 -9.01
C ARG A 122 27.50 -6.69 -8.15
N THR A 123 26.66 -7.11 -7.20
CA THR A 123 27.03 -8.14 -6.20
C THR A 123 26.05 -9.30 -6.13
N GLY A 124 24.84 -9.18 -6.69
CA GLY A 124 23.86 -10.25 -6.72
C GLY A 124 24.20 -11.34 -7.73
N THR A 125 23.80 -12.57 -7.41
CA THR A 125 23.87 -13.69 -8.34
C THR A 125 22.79 -13.58 -9.40
N PHE A 126 23.02 -14.19 -10.56
CA PHE A 126 22.02 -14.23 -11.63
C PHE A 126 20.70 -14.90 -11.19
N GLY A 127 20.74 -15.81 -10.22
CA GLY A 127 19.54 -16.42 -9.63
C GLY A 127 18.68 -15.41 -8.87
N GLU A 128 19.31 -14.59 -8.02
CA GLU A 128 18.64 -13.49 -7.31
C GLU A 128 18.02 -12.50 -8.32
N TYR A 129 18.67 -12.22 -9.46
CA TYR A 129 18.12 -11.38 -10.54
C TYR A 129 16.88 -11.97 -11.21
N ILE A 130 16.87 -13.28 -11.47
CA ILE A 130 15.69 -13.94 -12.04
C ILE A 130 14.54 -13.94 -11.04
N GLU A 131 14.81 -14.17 -9.75
CA GLU A 131 13.79 -14.10 -8.69
C GLU A 131 13.25 -12.68 -8.53
N SER A 132 14.13 -11.66 -8.46
CA SER A 132 13.71 -10.26 -8.40
C SER A 132 12.93 -9.85 -9.64
N SER A 133 13.29 -10.30 -10.83
CA SER A 133 12.57 -9.96 -12.06
C SER A 133 11.23 -10.68 -12.21
N GLN A 134 11.07 -11.89 -11.66
CA GLN A 134 9.75 -12.52 -11.54
C GLN A 134 8.84 -11.74 -10.58
N LEU A 135 9.43 -11.20 -9.51
CA LEU A 135 8.74 -10.32 -8.59
C LEU A 135 8.47 -8.93 -9.21
N GLU A 136 9.34 -8.42 -10.09
CA GLU A 136 9.13 -7.20 -10.90
C GLU A 136 7.96 -7.37 -11.88
N MET A 137 7.70 -8.58 -12.39
CA MET A 137 6.50 -8.86 -13.20
C MET A 137 5.20 -8.66 -12.39
N ASN A 138 5.30 -8.68 -11.05
CA ASN A 138 4.21 -8.35 -10.14
C ASN A 138 4.08 -6.84 -9.81
N THR A 139 4.94 -5.95 -10.30
CA THR A 139 4.84 -4.50 -10.04
C THR A 139 3.63 -3.86 -10.77
N GLN A 140 3.11 -4.49 -11.83
CA GLN A 140 1.82 -4.15 -12.46
C GLN A 140 0.65 -4.24 -11.46
N TYR A 141 0.80 -4.95 -10.34
CA TYR A 141 -0.24 -5.13 -9.34
C TYR A 141 -0.42 -3.95 -8.38
N LEU A 142 0.53 -3.01 -8.34
CA LEU A 142 0.38 -1.75 -7.61
C LEU A 142 -0.74 -0.88 -8.20
N LYS A 143 -0.94 -0.93 -9.53
CA LYS A 143 -2.10 -0.31 -10.18
C LYS A 143 -3.43 -0.91 -9.75
N ASN A 144 -3.41 -2.14 -9.22
CA ASN A 144 -4.58 -2.88 -8.73
C ASN A 144 -4.64 -2.98 -7.20
N GLY A 145 -3.86 -2.16 -6.47
CA GLY A 145 -3.92 -2.07 -5.01
C GLY A 145 -3.46 -3.30 -4.23
N ARG A 146 -2.62 -4.17 -4.81
CA ARG A 146 -2.00 -5.30 -4.11
C ARG A 146 -0.72 -4.86 -3.40
N PHE A 147 -0.89 -4.11 -2.32
CA PHE A 147 0.20 -3.73 -1.42
C PHE A 147 0.58 -4.84 -0.44
N ASP A 148 -0.25 -5.88 -0.36
CA ASP A 148 -0.11 -7.08 0.48
C ASP A 148 1.13 -7.93 0.13
N ILE A 149 1.67 -7.82 -1.08
CA ILE A 149 2.88 -8.54 -1.51
C ILE A 149 4.19 -7.78 -1.23
N LEU A 150 4.11 -6.47 -0.97
CA LEU A 150 5.30 -5.63 -0.77
C LEU A 150 6.13 -5.99 0.47
N PRO A 151 5.57 -6.42 1.61
CA PRO A 151 6.39 -6.81 2.76
C PRO A 151 7.34 -7.96 2.42
N GLU A 152 6.86 -8.96 1.69
CA GLU A 152 7.65 -10.10 1.23
C GLU A 152 8.77 -9.65 0.28
N GLN A 153 8.44 -8.74 -0.67
CA GLN A 153 9.43 -8.13 -1.55
C GLN A 153 10.53 -7.39 -0.80
N MET A 154 10.12 -6.59 0.17
CA MET A 154 11.05 -5.84 1.00
C MET A 154 11.89 -6.79 1.86
N ALA A 155 11.33 -7.88 2.38
CA ALA A 155 12.05 -8.85 3.19
C ALA A 155 13.19 -9.53 2.43
N ILE A 156 12.94 -9.86 1.15
CA ILE A 156 13.93 -10.47 0.24
C ILE A 156 15.01 -9.44 -0.16
N LEU A 157 14.58 -8.24 -0.54
CA LEU A 157 15.44 -7.28 -1.25
C LEU A 157 16.15 -6.28 -0.34
N CYS A 158 15.52 -5.89 0.78
CA CYS A 158 16.06 -4.88 1.69
C CYS A 158 16.91 -5.55 2.78
N LYS A 159 18.16 -5.12 2.89
CA LYS A 159 19.16 -5.77 3.76
C LYS A 159 19.87 -4.76 4.65
N LYS A 160 20.29 -5.19 5.83
CA LYS A 160 21.25 -4.46 6.66
C LYS A 160 22.64 -4.52 6.03
N VAL A 161 23.53 -3.61 6.42
CA VAL A 161 24.95 -3.72 6.06
C VAL A 161 25.47 -5.02 6.69
N ASP A 162 25.97 -5.93 5.86
CA ASP A 162 26.53 -7.25 6.24
C ASP A 162 25.51 -8.37 6.57
N GLU A 163 24.24 -8.22 6.21
CA GLU A 163 23.24 -9.32 6.30
C GLU A 163 23.43 -10.34 5.15
N GLU A 164 23.80 -11.59 5.49
CA GLU A 164 23.68 -12.71 4.53
C GLU A 164 22.20 -13.05 4.32
N VAL A 165 21.85 -13.42 3.09
CA VAL A 165 20.46 -13.78 2.75
C VAL A 165 20.09 -15.07 3.43
N ASP A 166 19.28 -14.96 4.48
CA ASP A 166 18.61 -16.10 5.09
C ASP A 166 17.21 -16.24 4.47
N LEU A 167 17.10 -17.08 3.45
CA LEU A 167 15.82 -17.36 2.77
C LEU A 167 14.81 -18.08 3.68
N ASP A 168 15.26 -18.67 4.79
CA ASP A 168 14.38 -19.37 5.74
C ASP A 168 13.66 -18.39 6.69
N ASN A 169 14.04 -17.11 6.70
CA ASN A 169 13.49 -16.06 7.57
C ASN A 169 12.67 -14.99 6.81
N ILE A 170 12.30 -15.26 5.55
CA ILE A 170 11.55 -14.28 4.75
C ILE A 170 10.18 -13.99 5.36
N ASP A 171 9.47 -15.02 5.83
CA ASP A 171 8.11 -14.88 6.35
C ASP A 171 8.07 -14.01 7.63
N GLU A 172 8.94 -14.27 8.62
CA GLU A 172 8.97 -13.47 9.85
C GLU A 172 9.38 -12.02 9.56
N LYS A 173 10.33 -11.81 8.65
CA LYS A 173 10.75 -10.47 8.23
C LYS A 173 9.65 -9.73 7.46
N ALA A 174 8.88 -10.43 6.63
CA ALA A 174 7.72 -9.86 5.94
C ALA A 174 6.61 -9.48 6.92
N GLU A 175 6.32 -10.31 7.93
CA GLU A 175 5.40 -9.98 9.01
C GLU A 175 5.83 -8.71 9.75
N LEU A 176 7.12 -8.57 10.05
CA LEU A 176 7.67 -7.36 10.65
C LEU A 176 7.50 -6.14 9.73
N PHE A 177 7.77 -6.29 8.44
CA PHE A 177 7.67 -5.20 7.47
C PHE A 177 6.24 -4.75 7.17
N ASN A 178 5.21 -5.53 7.54
CA ASN A 178 3.82 -5.04 7.54
C ASN A 178 3.60 -3.85 8.49
N GLN A 179 4.48 -3.64 9.48
CA GLN A 179 4.41 -2.51 10.39
C GLN A 179 5.14 -1.26 9.86
N LEU A 180 5.77 -1.33 8.70
CA LEU A 180 6.37 -0.14 8.06
C LEU A 180 5.30 0.87 7.67
N THR A 181 5.68 2.14 7.72
CA THR A 181 4.81 3.23 7.28
C THR A 181 4.69 3.25 5.76
N MET A 182 3.54 3.67 5.27
CA MET A 182 3.22 3.68 3.84
C MET A 182 4.15 4.58 3.03
N ASP A 183 4.71 5.64 3.60
CA ASP A 183 5.70 6.46 2.89
C ASP A 183 6.96 5.67 2.53
N VAL A 184 7.50 4.84 3.44
CA VAL A 184 8.62 3.94 3.15
C VAL A 184 8.25 2.92 2.07
N VAL A 185 7.05 2.33 2.18
CA VAL A 185 6.55 1.33 1.22
C VAL A 185 6.34 1.95 -0.16
N TRP A 186 5.83 3.18 -0.23
CA TRP A 186 5.71 3.94 -1.46
C TRP A 186 7.08 4.20 -2.09
N GLU A 187 8.05 4.67 -1.31
CA GLU A 187 9.41 4.90 -1.80
C GLU A 187 10.05 3.64 -2.37
N PHE A 188 9.84 2.49 -1.72
CA PHE A 188 10.29 1.20 -2.23
C PHE A 188 9.60 0.84 -3.56
N SER A 189 8.27 1.00 -3.62
CA SER A 189 7.50 0.80 -4.85
C SER A 189 7.97 1.70 -6.01
N PHE A 190 8.21 2.99 -5.75
CA PHE A 190 8.76 3.91 -6.74
C PHE A 190 10.19 3.55 -7.15
N PHE A 191 11.01 3.10 -6.20
CA PHE A 191 12.36 2.61 -6.47
C PHE A 191 12.31 1.43 -7.44
N LEU A 192 11.46 0.43 -7.20
CA LEU A 192 11.27 -0.72 -8.11
C LEU A 192 10.80 -0.25 -9.49
N ASN A 193 9.79 0.61 -9.57
CA ASN A 193 9.27 1.12 -10.85
C ASN A 193 10.33 1.88 -11.68
N LYS A 194 11.11 2.76 -11.03
CA LYS A 194 12.19 3.50 -11.69
C LYS A 194 13.29 2.55 -12.19
N ARG A 195 13.63 1.54 -11.41
CA ARG A 195 14.58 0.48 -11.77
C ARG A 195 14.08 -0.32 -12.98
N THR A 196 12.82 -0.70 -13.02
CA THR A 196 12.20 -1.40 -14.16
C THR A 196 12.34 -0.58 -15.45
N ALA A 197 12.01 0.73 -15.41
CA ALA A 197 12.16 1.60 -16.57
C ALA A 197 13.61 1.68 -17.07
N VAL A 198 14.58 1.74 -16.15
CA VAL A 198 16.01 1.75 -16.48
C VAL A 198 16.47 0.41 -17.06
N SER A 199 16.08 -0.72 -16.45
CA SER A 199 16.43 -2.07 -16.93
C SER A 199 15.87 -2.33 -18.33
N VAL A 200 14.61 -1.98 -18.60
CA VAL A 200 13.99 -2.08 -19.93
C VAL A 200 14.74 -1.22 -20.95
N SER A 201 15.08 0.04 -20.59
CA SER A 201 15.81 0.93 -21.49
C SER A 201 17.22 0.43 -21.81
N LEU A 202 17.91 -0.19 -20.84
CA LEU A 202 19.23 -0.79 -21.03
C LEU A 202 19.12 -1.99 -21.96
N ILE A 203 18.15 -2.89 -21.72
CA ILE A 203 17.90 -4.06 -22.57
C ILE A 203 17.56 -3.63 -24.01
N GLN A 204 16.71 -2.62 -24.19
CA GLN A 204 16.38 -2.06 -25.52
C GLN A 204 17.60 -1.43 -26.20
N THR A 205 18.45 -0.73 -25.45
CA THR A 205 19.72 -0.18 -25.95
C THR A 205 20.68 -1.30 -26.39
N PHE A 206 20.70 -2.43 -25.67
CA PHE A 206 21.47 -3.62 -26.05
C PHE A 206 20.84 -4.38 -27.22
N LEU A 207 19.52 -4.35 -27.39
CA LEU A 207 18.79 -5.01 -28.47
C LEU A 207 18.63 -4.15 -29.74
N GLY A 208 18.96 -2.85 -29.68
CA GLY A 208 18.98 -1.95 -30.83
C GLY A 208 17.61 -1.49 -31.35
N GLU A 209 16.56 -1.53 -30.52
CA GLU A 209 15.23 -1.05 -30.90
C GLU A 209 15.00 0.39 -30.40
N GLU A 210 14.86 1.35 -31.32
CA GLU A 210 14.52 2.75 -31.01
C GLU A 210 13.00 2.92 -30.74
N LEU A 211 12.66 3.63 -29.67
CA LEU A 211 11.28 4.01 -29.33
C LEU A 211 10.75 5.02 -30.36
N THR A 212 9.68 4.64 -31.07
CA THR A 212 8.82 5.61 -31.75
C THR A 212 7.80 6.10 -30.72
N ILE A 213 7.89 7.37 -30.33
CA ILE A 213 6.96 8.05 -29.40
C ILE A 213 5.62 8.27 -30.09
#